data_AF-A0A9X3VAD1-F1
#
_entry.id   AF-A0A9X3VAD1-F1
#
_cell.length_a   1.000
_cell.length_b   1.000
_cell.length_c   1.000
_cell.angle_alpha   90.00
_cell.angle_beta   90.00
_cell.angle_gamma   90.00
#
_symmetry.space_group_name_H-M   'P 1'
#
loop_
_entity.id
_entity.type
_entity.pdbx_description
1 polymer ?
#
loop_
_entity_poly.entity_id
_entity_poly.type
_entity_poly.pdbx_seq_one_letter_code
_entity_poly.pdbx_strand_id
1 'polypeptide(L)'
;MKKQSIFYIVVALFLIILGVFALVGRNGPANSGRSDSERNFPQVPERNATARGFENVGVDSAGVGSVKVFSDHMLTKYNQSKNIRDFVFQALQHPEFGGIYYATDALKKCQNFLLNSKSSQAMQSKNQTGIQYAAISGAADFLQSRCGGLLPTDFSNEHIEEILSSDASKKDPLLKLSKEIKNLTSSDPEKRSRSLEGILLSGDPLVVQEAGSRIALQTDAKTGARGYRFEGDFYPIHAEPDVGLALYILPCSLGLDCGNTDWEVAVRCANGAECASSRQEIVANMLSNRPGSYQKVMDISLRMARAIQQGNIAAFQ
;
A
#
# COMPACT_ATOMS: atom_id res chain seq x y z
N MET A 1 22.96 -23.35 13.62
CA MET A 1 23.15 -23.23 12.15
C MET A 1 21.89 -23.42 11.29
N LYS A 2 20.74 -23.93 11.79
CA LYS A 2 19.53 -24.15 10.95
C LYS A 2 18.68 -22.89 10.61
N LYS A 3 18.79 -21.79 11.36
CA LYS A 3 17.96 -20.58 11.15
C LYS A 3 18.39 -19.73 9.94
N GLN A 4 19.66 -19.78 9.55
CA GLN A 4 20.19 -18.97 8.45
C GLN A 4 19.69 -19.46 7.08
N SER A 5 19.60 -20.79 6.89
CA SER A 5 19.13 -21.37 5.61
C SER A 5 17.66 -21.09 5.31
N ILE A 6 16.80 -20.96 6.34
CA ILE A 6 15.38 -20.66 6.15
C ILE A 6 15.19 -19.22 5.64
N PHE A 7 16.01 -18.27 6.11
CA PHE A 7 15.93 -16.88 5.68
C PHE A 7 16.26 -16.72 4.18
N TYR A 8 17.31 -17.38 3.70
CA TYR A 8 17.68 -17.33 2.27
C TYR A 8 16.62 -17.96 1.35
N ILE A 9 15.95 -19.03 1.80
CA ILE A 9 14.88 -19.68 1.01
C ILE A 9 13.64 -18.76 0.91
N VAL A 10 13.27 -18.08 2.00
CA VAL A 10 12.13 -17.15 2.00
C VAL A 10 12.42 -15.92 1.13
N VAL A 11 13.63 -15.35 1.20
CA VAL A 11 14.04 -14.22 0.36
C VAL A 11 14.10 -14.61 -1.12
N ALA A 12 14.61 -15.81 -1.45
CA ALA A 12 14.63 -16.31 -2.82
C ALA A 12 13.22 -16.53 -3.40
N LEU A 13 12.30 -17.08 -2.61
CA LEU A 13 10.90 -17.25 -3.02
C LEU A 13 10.19 -15.90 -3.23
N PHE A 14 10.47 -14.89 -2.39
CA PHE A 14 9.89 -13.56 -2.53
C PHE A 14 10.38 -12.84 -3.81
N LEU A 15 11.67 -13.01 -4.15
CA LEU A 15 12.26 -12.47 -5.38
C LEU A 15 11.72 -13.18 -6.64
N ILE A 16 11.45 -14.48 -6.57
CA ILE A 16 10.83 -15.22 -7.69
C ILE A 16 9.40 -14.75 -7.94
N ILE A 17 8.60 -14.54 -6.88
CA ILE A 17 7.23 -14.03 -7.03
C ILE A 17 7.23 -12.63 -7.67
N LEU A 18 8.12 -11.73 -7.24
CA LEU A 18 8.26 -10.41 -7.85
C LEU A 18 8.78 -10.48 -9.30
N GLY A 19 9.69 -11.40 -9.61
CA GLY A 19 10.23 -11.60 -10.97
C GLY A 19 9.22 -12.16 -11.96
N VAL A 20 8.30 -13.04 -11.51
CA VAL A 20 7.25 -13.60 -12.39
C VAL A 20 6.25 -12.52 -12.81
N PHE A 21 5.94 -11.54 -11.94
CA PHE A 21 5.10 -10.40 -12.34
C PHE A 21 5.79 -9.45 -13.34
N ALA A 22 7.12 -9.36 -13.34
CA ALA A 22 7.87 -8.53 -14.29
C ALA A 22 8.01 -9.17 -15.69
N LEU A 23 7.93 -10.50 -15.81
CA LEU A 23 8.15 -11.23 -17.06
C LEU A 23 6.88 -11.44 -17.90
N VAL A 24 5.68 -11.39 -17.32
CA VAL A 24 4.42 -11.63 -18.06
C VAL A 24 4.00 -10.44 -18.94
N GLY A 25 4.64 -9.27 -18.82
CA GLY A 25 4.27 -8.05 -19.56
C GLY A 25 4.98 -7.78 -20.90
N ARG A 26 5.87 -8.65 -21.41
CA ARG A 26 6.82 -8.24 -22.46
C ARG A 26 6.90 -9.05 -23.76
N ASN A 27 5.90 -9.88 -24.07
CA ASN A 27 5.84 -10.59 -25.36
C ASN A 27 4.84 -9.92 -26.32
N GLY A 28 5.25 -8.80 -26.93
CA GLY A 28 4.65 -8.31 -28.16
C GLY A 28 5.41 -8.88 -29.38
N PRO A 29 4.73 -9.33 -30.45
CA PRO A 29 5.39 -9.89 -31.61
C PRO A 29 6.20 -8.81 -32.37
N ALA A 30 7.47 -9.11 -32.62
CA ALA A 30 8.35 -8.30 -33.44
C ALA A 30 7.89 -8.34 -34.91
N ASN A 31 7.29 -7.26 -35.38
CA ASN A 31 6.93 -7.09 -36.78
C ASN A 31 8.06 -6.34 -37.50
N SER A 32 8.89 -7.07 -38.25
CA SER A 32 9.95 -6.51 -39.08
C SER A 32 9.36 -6.02 -40.40
N GLY A 33 9.04 -4.72 -40.46
CA GLY A 33 8.61 -4.02 -41.67
C GLY A 33 9.51 -2.82 -41.93
N ARG A 34 10.45 -2.99 -42.85
CA ARG A 34 11.29 -1.94 -43.46
C ARG A 34 10.39 -1.04 -44.32
N SER A 35 10.45 0.27 -44.13
CA SER A 35 10.12 1.23 -45.19
C SER A 35 10.73 2.60 -44.91
N ASP A 36 11.57 3.02 -45.85
CA ASP A 36 12.16 4.34 -45.94
C ASP A 36 11.08 5.41 -46.18
N SER A 37 11.06 6.45 -45.35
CA SER A 37 10.45 7.74 -45.67
C SER A 37 10.91 8.79 -44.67
N GLU A 38 11.92 9.56 -45.07
CA GLU A 38 12.06 10.95 -44.66
C GLU A 38 10.72 11.66 -44.89
N ARG A 39 10.05 12.07 -43.82
CA ARG A 39 8.95 13.03 -43.86
C ARG A 39 8.88 13.77 -42.54
N ASN A 40 9.10 15.09 -42.63
CA ASN A 40 8.68 16.16 -41.73
C ASN A 40 8.04 15.71 -40.42
N PHE A 41 8.76 15.92 -39.31
CA PHE A 41 8.19 15.88 -37.97
C PHE A 41 7.14 16.99 -37.85
N PRO A 42 5.85 16.65 -37.63
CA PRO A 42 4.89 17.62 -37.13
C PRO A 42 5.30 17.95 -35.69
N GLN A 43 5.26 19.23 -35.34
CA GLN A 43 5.34 19.66 -33.94
C GLN A 43 4.27 18.89 -33.15
N VAL A 44 4.72 18.11 -32.17
CA VAL A 44 3.85 17.42 -31.22
C VAL A 44 3.10 18.50 -30.45
N PRO A 45 1.75 18.56 -30.51
CA PRO A 45 1.02 19.48 -29.67
C PRO A 45 1.23 19.03 -28.22
N GLU A 46 1.73 19.97 -27.44
CA GLU A 46 1.80 19.96 -25.98
C GLU A 46 0.44 19.46 -25.44
N ARG A 47 0.37 18.18 -25.06
CA ARG A 47 -0.79 17.64 -24.35
C ARG A 47 -0.76 18.26 -22.96
N ASN A 48 -1.41 19.43 -22.84
CA ASN A 48 -2.03 19.87 -21.61
C ASN A 48 -3.10 18.83 -21.25
N ALA A 49 -2.66 17.71 -20.67
CA ALA A 49 -3.50 16.84 -19.88
C ALA A 49 -3.83 17.60 -18.60
N THR A 50 -4.72 18.58 -18.72
CA THR A 50 -5.48 19.05 -17.57
C THR A 50 -6.21 17.84 -17.03
N ALA A 51 -5.70 17.30 -15.92
CA ALA A 51 -6.45 16.49 -14.98
C ALA A 51 -7.62 17.33 -14.46
N ARG A 52 -8.66 17.49 -15.30
CA ARG A 52 -9.95 18.04 -14.90
C ARG A 52 -10.75 16.90 -14.31
N GLY A 53 -11.18 17.09 -13.07
CA GLY A 53 -12.46 16.55 -12.62
C GLY A 53 -12.42 15.21 -11.89
N PHE A 54 -11.55 15.07 -10.89
CA PHE A 54 -12.02 14.49 -9.62
C PHE A 54 -12.05 15.60 -8.57
N GLU A 55 -12.59 16.77 -8.94
CA GLU A 55 -13.15 17.68 -7.93
C GLU A 55 -14.34 16.96 -7.34
N ASN A 56 -14.16 16.49 -6.10
CA ASN A 56 -15.21 16.24 -5.12
C ASN A 56 -16.56 15.85 -5.74
N VAL A 57 -16.70 14.57 -6.12
CA VAL A 57 -18.04 13.99 -6.17
C VAL A 57 -18.55 14.06 -4.74
N GLY A 58 -19.27 15.14 -4.44
CA GLY A 58 -20.01 15.35 -3.22
C GLY A 58 -21.05 14.26 -3.15
N VAL A 59 -20.66 13.11 -2.62
CA VAL A 59 -21.60 12.12 -2.14
C VAL A 59 -22.27 12.79 -0.95
N ASP A 60 -23.42 13.41 -1.21
CA ASP A 60 -24.35 13.92 -0.20
C ASP A 60 -24.65 12.76 0.75
N SER A 61 -23.85 12.68 1.80
CA SER A 61 -23.88 11.64 2.82
C SER A 61 -24.98 11.99 3.81
N ALA A 62 -26.21 12.01 3.32
CA ALA A 62 -27.39 12.23 4.12
C ALA A 62 -27.65 10.98 4.98
N GLY A 63 -27.11 10.97 6.20
CA GLY A 63 -27.65 10.18 7.31
C GLY A 63 -26.97 8.87 7.67
N VAL A 64 -25.89 8.46 6.99
CA VAL A 64 -25.06 7.35 7.50
C VAL A 64 -24.12 7.97 8.53
N GLY A 65 -24.37 7.74 9.82
CA GLY A 65 -23.49 8.19 10.90
C GLY A 65 -22.06 7.78 10.57
N SER A 66 -21.18 8.75 10.34
CA SER A 66 -19.79 8.47 10.00
C SER A 66 -19.18 7.74 11.18
N VAL A 67 -18.75 6.49 10.97
CA VAL A 67 -17.97 5.80 11.97
C VAL A 67 -16.69 6.58 12.14
N LYS A 68 -16.56 7.18 13.33
CA LYS A 68 -15.40 7.96 13.71
C LYS A 68 -14.21 7.01 13.75
N VAL A 69 -13.28 7.16 12.82
CA VAL A 69 -12.02 6.42 12.83
C VAL A 69 -11.34 6.71 14.17
N PHE A 70 -11.00 5.66 14.89
CA PHE A 70 -10.48 5.74 16.26
C PHE A 70 -9.25 6.69 16.36
N SER A 71 -8.44 6.68 15.31
CA SER A 71 -7.15 7.33 15.16
C SER A 71 -7.17 8.50 14.17
N ASP A 72 -8.34 9.08 13.87
CA ASP A 72 -8.52 10.14 12.85
C ASP A 72 -7.49 11.29 12.97
N HIS A 73 -7.21 11.72 14.20
CA HIS A 73 -6.20 12.75 14.48
C HIS A 73 -4.77 12.28 14.15
N MET A 74 -4.41 11.02 14.46
CA MET A 74 -3.08 10.46 14.11
C MET A 74 -2.94 10.28 12.60
N LEU A 75 -3.98 9.78 11.93
CA LEU A 75 -4.02 9.64 10.47
C LEU A 75 -3.84 10.97 9.76
N THR A 76 -4.58 12.00 10.20
CA THR A 76 -4.48 13.36 9.63
C THR A 76 -3.06 13.90 9.77
N LYS A 77 -2.46 13.80 10.97
CA LYS A 77 -1.07 14.21 11.20
C LYS A 77 -0.07 13.40 10.38
N TYR A 78 -0.29 12.10 10.22
CA TYR A 78 0.56 11.22 9.42
C TYR A 78 0.56 11.63 7.94
N ASN A 79 -0.63 11.81 7.36
CA ASN A 79 -0.81 12.23 5.97
C ASN A 79 -0.17 13.60 5.70
N GLN A 80 -0.35 14.55 6.63
CA GLN A 80 0.16 15.92 6.47
C GLN A 80 1.64 16.09 6.81
N SER A 81 2.27 15.09 7.45
CA SER A 81 3.63 15.22 7.93
C SER A 81 4.66 15.21 6.80
N LYS A 82 5.35 16.34 6.67
CA LYS A 82 6.56 16.49 5.83
C LYS A 82 7.83 16.09 6.56
N ASN A 83 7.81 15.96 7.89
CA ASN A 83 8.95 15.58 8.73
C ASN A 83 8.54 14.48 9.70
N ILE A 84 8.99 13.25 9.43
CA ILE A 84 8.63 12.09 10.24
C ILE A 84 9.17 12.18 11.67
N ARG A 85 10.30 12.86 11.91
CA ARG A 85 10.83 13.00 13.26
C ARG A 85 9.87 13.77 14.18
N ASP A 86 9.35 14.91 13.71
CA ASP A 86 8.41 15.72 14.48
C ASP A 86 7.10 14.97 14.72
N PHE A 87 6.63 14.24 13.69
CA PHE A 87 5.46 13.39 13.80
C PHE A 87 5.65 12.27 14.84
N VAL A 88 6.77 11.54 14.78
CA VAL A 88 7.09 10.45 15.70
C VAL A 88 7.11 10.96 17.14
N PHE A 89 7.79 12.09 17.40
CA PHE A 89 7.84 12.67 18.74
C PHE A 89 6.45 12.99 19.29
N GLN A 90 5.56 13.56 18.47
CA GLN A 90 4.19 13.85 18.87
C GLN A 90 3.34 12.58 19.04
N ALA A 91 3.47 11.62 18.13
CA ALA A 91 2.69 10.39 18.15
C ALA A 91 3.02 9.55 19.40
N LEU A 92 4.30 9.48 19.80
CA LEU A 92 4.71 8.76 21.01
C LEU A 92 4.09 9.30 22.31
N GLN A 93 3.60 10.55 22.32
CA GLN A 93 2.90 11.14 23.46
C GLN A 93 1.42 10.74 23.56
N HIS A 94 0.90 10.07 22.53
CA HIS A 94 -0.52 9.75 22.37
C HIS A 94 -0.77 8.26 22.11
N PRO A 95 -0.29 7.34 22.98
CA PRO A 95 -0.53 5.91 22.81
C PRO A 95 -2.02 5.57 22.77
N GLU A 96 -2.87 6.31 23.50
CA GLU A 96 -4.32 6.13 23.55
C GLU A 96 -5.00 6.33 22.19
N PHE A 97 -4.37 6.98 21.23
CA PHE A 97 -4.90 7.20 19.87
C PHE A 97 -4.17 6.36 18.80
N GLY A 98 -3.38 5.35 19.22
CA GLY A 98 -2.57 4.55 18.30
C GLY A 98 -1.22 5.17 17.96
N GLY A 99 -0.75 6.14 18.74
CA GLY A 99 0.45 6.89 18.41
C GLY A 99 1.74 6.07 18.36
N ILE A 100 1.89 5.01 19.17
CA ILE A 100 3.04 4.11 19.09
C ILE A 100 2.99 3.29 17.80
N TYR A 101 1.81 2.81 17.42
CA TYR A 101 1.63 2.10 16.16
C TYR A 101 2.09 2.94 14.96
N TYR A 102 1.57 4.16 14.85
CA TYR A 102 1.93 5.09 13.77
C TYR A 102 3.42 5.47 13.79
N ALA A 103 3.98 5.77 14.97
CA ALA A 103 5.39 6.10 15.10
C ALA A 103 6.28 4.97 14.61
N THR A 104 6.03 3.73 15.07
CA THR A 104 6.86 2.58 14.70
C THR A 104 6.68 2.17 13.24
N ASP A 105 5.50 2.33 12.64
CA ASP A 105 5.30 2.15 11.19
C ASP A 105 6.11 3.16 10.38
N ALA A 106 6.06 4.45 10.75
CA ALA A 106 6.81 5.51 10.10
C ALA A 106 8.33 5.30 10.19
N LEU A 107 8.83 4.91 11.37
CA LEU A 107 10.25 4.62 11.57
C LEU A 107 10.72 3.43 10.73
N LYS A 108 9.94 2.33 10.68
CA LYS A 108 10.25 1.17 9.83
C LYS A 108 10.26 1.52 8.34
N LYS A 109 9.32 2.34 7.89
CA LYS A 109 9.27 2.87 6.53
C LYS A 109 10.56 3.64 6.21
N CYS A 110 10.95 4.60 7.05
CA CYS A 110 12.19 5.35 6.87
C CYS A 110 13.44 4.46 6.92
N GLN A 111 13.52 3.53 7.87
CA GLN A 111 14.60 2.55 7.96
C GLN A 111 14.74 1.76 6.65
N ASN A 112 13.65 1.18 6.16
CA ASN A 112 13.64 0.39 4.92
C ASN A 112 14.07 1.23 3.72
N PHE A 113 13.63 2.48 3.60
CA PHE A 113 14.06 3.34 2.51
C PHE A 113 15.55 3.69 2.61
N LEU A 114 16.01 4.19 3.76
CA LEU A 114 17.39 4.67 3.95
C LEU A 114 18.44 3.55 3.82
N LEU A 115 18.08 2.31 4.19
CA LEU A 115 18.96 1.15 4.02
C LEU A 115 19.06 0.67 2.57
N ASN A 116 17.99 0.83 1.78
CA ASN A 116 17.91 0.31 0.40
C ASN A 116 18.16 1.37 -0.69
N SER A 117 18.08 2.67 -0.38
CA SER A 117 18.15 3.76 -1.36
C SER A 117 19.49 3.83 -2.11
N LYS A 118 20.61 3.58 -1.41
CA LYS A 118 21.96 3.66 -1.98
C LYS A 118 22.20 2.65 -3.11
N SER A 119 21.68 1.44 -2.97
CA SER A 119 21.80 0.40 -4.01
C SER A 119 20.93 0.70 -5.23
N SER A 120 19.71 1.21 -5.00
CA SER A 120 18.75 1.48 -6.08
C SER A 120 19.21 2.63 -6.99
N GLN A 121 19.71 3.72 -6.41
CA GLN A 121 20.13 4.90 -7.17
C GLN A 121 21.30 4.62 -8.11
N ALA A 122 22.29 3.81 -7.68
CA ALA A 122 23.45 3.48 -8.49
C ALA A 122 23.11 2.59 -9.71
N MET A 123 22.05 1.79 -9.63
CA MET A 123 21.61 0.92 -10.73
C MET A 123 20.75 1.66 -11.76
N GLN A 124 19.94 2.61 -11.33
CA GLN A 124 18.96 3.29 -12.19
C GLN A 124 19.59 4.33 -13.13
N SER A 125 20.70 4.95 -12.73
CA SER A 125 21.33 6.04 -13.51
C SER A 125 21.84 5.61 -14.89
N LYS A 126 21.98 4.31 -15.16
CA LYS A 126 22.61 3.80 -16.39
C LYS A 126 21.63 3.58 -17.55
N ASN A 127 20.32 3.47 -17.28
CA ASN A 127 19.35 2.94 -18.26
C ASN A 127 18.11 3.83 -18.48
N GLN A 128 18.04 5.02 -17.88
CA GLN A 128 16.81 5.83 -17.87
C GLN A 128 16.91 7.08 -18.74
N THR A 129 15.78 7.47 -19.34
CA THR A 129 15.66 8.73 -20.09
C THR A 129 15.60 9.92 -19.12
N GLY A 130 15.93 11.13 -19.59
CA GLY A 130 16.00 12.32 -18.73
C GLY A 130 14.71 12.62 -17.95
N ILE A 131 13.53 12.39 -18.56
CA ILE A 131 12.22 12.61 -17.90
C ILE A 131 11.97 11.58 -16.80
N GLN A 132 12.24 10.30 -17.07
CA GLN A 132 12.08 9.25 -16.06
C GLN A 132 13.05 9.44 -14.91
N TYR A 133 14.30 9.78 -15.21
CA TYR A 133 15.30 10.09 -14.19
C TYR A 133 14.86 11.24 -13.28
N ALA A 134 14.29 12.32 -13.82
CA ALA A 134 13.80 13.44 -13.03
C ALA A 134 12.66 13.05 -12.07
N ALA A 135 11.70 12.24 -12.53
CA ALA A 135 10.61 11.75 -11.68
C ALA A 135 11.13 10.87 -10.54
N ILE A 136 12.07 9.98 -10.84
CA ILE A 136 12.67 9.04 -9.88
C ILE A 136 13.51 9.78 -8.85
N SER A 137 14.34 10.73 -9.30
CA SER A 137 15.11 11.60 -8.40
C SER A 137 14.19 12.40 -7.50
N GLY A 138 13.12 13.01 -8.05
CA GLY A 138 12.15 13.76 -7.26
C GLY A 138 11.43 12.92 -6.19
N ALA A 139 11.07 11.68 -6.50
CA ALA A 139 10.49 10.76 -5.53
C ALA A 139 11.49 10.35 -4.44
N ALA A 140 12.75 10.11 -4.80
CA ALA A 140 13.81 9.82 -3.84
C ALA A 140 14.09 11.02 -2.92
N ASP A 141 14.14 12.24 -3.47
CA ASP A 141 14.32 13.48 -2.72
C ASP A 141 13.15 13.73 -1.77
N PHE A 142 11.92 13.45 -2.20
CA PHE A 142 10.74 13.51 -1.32
C PHE A 142 10.87 12.56 -0.13
N LEU A 143 11.20 11.29 -0.35
CA LEU A 143 11.38 10.30 0.72
C LEU A 143 12.54 10.66 1.64
N GLN A 144 13.66 11.13 1.07
CA GLN A 144 14.83 11.58 1.80
C GLN A 144 14.49 12.80 2.69
N SER A 145 13.74 13.76 2.17
CA SER A 145 13.26 14.92 2.92
C SER A 145 12.35 14.51 4.07
N ARG A 146 11.39 13.60 3.79
CA ARG A 146 10.44 13.10 4.79
C ARG A 146 11.12 12.39 5.96
N CYS A 147 12.24 11.71 5.72
CA CYS A 147 13.07 11.06 6.75
C CYS A 147 14.27 11.90 7.22
N GLY A 148 14.51 13.09 6.65
CA GLY A 148 15.79 13.81 6.77
C GLY A 148 16.12 14.33 8.17
N GLY A 149 15.14 14.36 9.07
CA GLY A 149 15.35 14.71 10.48
C GLY A 149 15.84 13.54 11.35
N LEU A 150 15.67 12.29 10.91
CA LEU A 150 15.98 11.12 11.74
C LEU A 150 17.48 10.81 11.75
N LEU A 151 18.02 10.58 12.96
CA LEU A 151 19.35 10.02 13.15
C LEU A 151 19.31 8.49 12.94
N PRO A 152 20.44 7.85 12.57
CA PRO A 152 20.52 6.40 12.46
C PRO A 152 20.04 5.64 13.71
N THR A 153 20.21 6.23 14.89
CA THR A 153 19.73 5.71 16.17
C THR A 153 18.20 5.79 16.31
N ASP A 154 17.54 6.77 15.69
CA ASP A 154 16.10 6.99 15.82
C ASP A 154 15.28 5.89 15.11
N PHE A 155 15.86 5.19 14.15
CA PHE A 155 15.21 4.11 13.42
C PHE A 155 16.00 2.79 13.48
N SER A 156 16.88 2.63 14.46
CA SER A 156 17.54 1.34 14.69
C SER A 156 16.52 0.30 15.18
N ASN A 157 16.82 -0.97 14.98
CA ASN A 157 15.95 -2.05 15.46
C ASN A 157 15.85 -2.02 16.98
N GLU A 158 16.95 -1.73 17.67
CA GLU A 158 17.05 -1.65 19.12
C GLU A 158 16.13 -0.55 19.67
N HIS A 159 16.13 0.64 19.05
CA HIS A 159 15.26 1.74 19.49
C HIS A 159 13.79 1.45 19.21
N ILE A 160 13.46 0.87 18.05
CA ILE A 160 12.09 0.45 17.75
C ILE A 160 11.62 -0.63 18.75
N GLU A 161 12.47 -1.59 19.10
CA GLU A 161 12.17 -2.60 20.12
C GLU A 161 12.00 -2.01 21.52
N GLU A 162 12.81 -1.01 21.89
CA GLU A 162 12.68 -0.25 23.14
C GLU A 162 11.30 0.42 23.22
N ILE A 163 10.90 1.15 22.17
CA ILE A 163 9.56 1.75 22.09
C ILE A 163 8.49 0.68 22.28
N LEU A 164 8.57 -0.42 21.52
CA LEU A 164 7.59 -1.51 21.52
C LEU A 164 7.51 -2.27 22.85
N SER A 165 8.56 -2.22 23.67
CA SER A 165 8.66 -2.86 24.98
C SER A 165 8.28 -1.94 26.14
N SER A 166 8.11 -0.65 25.89
CA SER A 166 7.70 0.34 26.91
C SER A 166 6.30 0.07 27.47
N ASP A 167 6.02 0.56 28.68
CA ASP A 167 4.68 0.47 29.27
C ASP A 167 3.62 1.26 28.48
N ALA A 168 4.03 2.33 27.77
CA ALA A 168 3.16 3.08 26.88
C ALA A 168 2.60 2.21 25.74
N SER A 169 3.42 1.30 25.20
CA SER A 169 3.00 0.35 24.16
C SER A 169 1.86 -0.58 24.58
N LYS A 170 1.68 -0.83 25.88
CA LYS A 170 0.57 -1.65 26.39
C LYS A 170 -0.77 -0.91 26.32
N LYS A 171 -0.74 0.43 26.23
CA LYS A 171 -1.92 1.29 26.15
C LYS A 171 -2.35 1.57 24.70
N ASP A 172 -1.54 1.19 23.71
CA ASP A 172 -1.80 1.46 22.31
C ASP A 172 -2.70 0.37 21.68
N PRO A 173 -3.96 0.69 21.34
CA PRO A 173 -4.91 -0.29 20.83
C PRO A 173 -4.62 -0.75 19.41
N LEU A 174 -4.06 0.13 18.55
CA LEU A 174 -3.71 -0.23 17.18
C LEU A 174 -2.48 -1.12 17.13
N LEU A 175 -1.52 -0.92 18.05
CA LEU A 175 -0.36 -1.78 18.18
C LEU A 175 -0.75 -3.17 18.67
N LYS A 176 -1.69 -3.26 19.63
CA LYS A 176 -2.27 -4.54 20.06
C LYS A 176 -2.91 -5.25 18.86
N LEU A 177 -3.73 -4.54 18.10
CA LEU A 177 -4.41 -5.07 16.91
C LEU A 177 -3.41 -5.52 15.83
N SER A 178 -2.37 -4.73 15.56
CA SER A 178 -1.27 -5.08 14.64
C SER A 178 -0.57 -6.40 15.03
N LYS A 179 -0.36 -6.65 16.33
CA LYS A 179 0.18 -7.92 16.83
C LYS A 179 -0.78 -9.09 16.59
N GLU A 180 -2.07 -8.88 16.75
CA GLU A 180 -3.11 -9.89 16.47
C GLU A 180 -3.16 -10.20 14.96
N ILE A 181 -3.10 -9.18 14.10
CA ILE A 181 -3.08 -9.29 12.64
C ILE A 181 -1.91 -10.13 12.14
N LYS A 182 -0.71 -9.93 12.70
CA LYS A 182 0.48 -10.73 12.33
C LYS A 182 0.29 -12.22 12.62
N ASN A 183 -0.57 -12.56 13.56
CA ASN A 183 -0.90 -13.92 13.96
C ASN A 183 -2.22 -14.43 13.37
N LEU A 184 -2.80 -13.71 12.39
CA LEU A 184 -3.95 -14.17 11.61
C LEU A 184 -3.54 -15.38 10.76
N THR A 185 -4.02 -16.55 11.18
CA THR A 185 -3.89 -17.81 10.44
C THR A 185 -5.27 -18.26 9.98
N SER A 186 -5.39 -18.77 8.75
CA SER A 186 -6.66 -19.31 8.24
C SER A 186 -7.12 -20.59 8.95
N SER A 187 -6.26 -21.20 9.78
CA SER A 187 -6.53 -22.45 10.49
C SER A 187 -7.37 -22.29 11.76
N ASP A 188 -7.59 -21.06 12.24
CA ASP A 188 -8.37 -20.78 13.45
C ASP A 188 -9.49 -19.78 13.12
N PRO A 189 -10.70 -20.26 12.78
CA PRO A 189 -11.82 -19.41 12.37
C PRO A 189 -12.26 -18.42 13.45
N GLU A 190 -12.25 -18.81 14.73
CA GLU A 190 -12.66 -17.94 15.84
C GLU A 190 -11.67 -16.82 16.07
N LYS A 191 -10.36 -17.14 16.09
CA LYS A 191 -9.31 -16.12 16.19
C LYS A 191 -9.33 -15.19 14.99
N ARG A 192 -9.54 -15.72 13.78
CA ARG A 192 -9.72 -14.92 12.57
C ARG A 192 -10.91 -13.97 12.70
N SER A 193 -12.08 -14.46 13.12
CA SER A 193 -13.28 -13.65 13.29
C SER A 193 -13.05 -12.49 14.25
N ARG A 194 -12.46 -12.75 15.43
CA ARG A 194 -12.15 -11.72 16.43
C ARG A 194 -11.15 -10.67 15.93
N SER A 195 -10.10 -11.10 15.24
CA SER A 195 -9.12 -10.16 14.67
C SER A 195 -9.71 -9.33 13.52
N LEU A 196 -10.57 -9.92 12.68
CA LEU A 196 -11.32 -9.18 11.65
C LEU A 196 -12.23 -8.14 12.28
N GLU A 197 -13.00 -8.52 13.32
CA GLU A 197 -13.82 -7.59 14.09
C GLU A 197 -12.99 -6.41 14.61
N GLY A 198 -11.81 -6.67 15.21
CA GLY A 198 -10.90 -5.61 15.63
C GLY A 198 -10.45 -4.67 14.51
N ILE A 199 -10.10 -5.23 13.33
CA ILE A 199 -9.74 -4.44 12.14
C ILE A 199 -10.91 -3.53 11.71
N LEU A 200 -12.09 -4.13 11.54
CA LEU A 200 -13.30 -3.43 11.08
C LEU A 200 -13.69 -2.32 12.06
N LEU A 201 -13.73 -2.61 13.36
CA LEU A 201 -14.06 -1.64 14.41
C LEU A 201 -13.05 -0.50 14.51
N SER A 202 -11.77 -0.75 14.22
CA SER A 202 -10.77 0.33 14.22
C SER A 202 -11.02 1.34 13.09
N GLY A 203 -11.48 0.85 11.93
CA GLY A 203 -11.62 1.64 10.70
C GLY A 203 -10.32 2.29 10.22
N ASP A 204 -9.16 1.96 10.83
CA ASP A 204 -7.90 2.64 10.58
C ASP A 204 -7.28 2.16 9.26
N PRO A 205 -6.97 3.06 8.31
CA PRO A 205 -6.50 2.64 7.00
C PRO A 205 -5.09 2.04 7.01
N LEU A 206 -4.21 2.40 7.96
CA LEU A 206 -2.88 1.77 8.08
C LEU A 206 -2.99 0.36 8.64
N VAL A 207 -3.89 0.13 9.59
CA VAL A 207 -4.21 -1.22 10.09
C VAL A 207 -4.80 -2.08 8.97
N VAL A 208 -5.73 -1.52 8.19
CA VAL A 208 -6.30 -2.21 7.02
C VAL A 208 -5.22 -2.49 5.97
N GLN A 209 -4.29 -1.56 5.75
CA GLN A 209 -3.14 -1.78 4.87
C GLN A 209 -2.21 -2.89 5.38
N GLU A 210 -1.92 -2.94 6.68
CA GLU A 210 -1.07 -3.98 7.28
C GLU A 210 -1.71 -5.36 7.22
N ALA A 211 -3.02 -5.45 7.47
CA ALA A 211 -3.76 -6.68 7.26
C ALA A 211 -3.78 -7.05 5.77
N GLY A 212 -3.95 -6.05 4.91
CA GLY A 212 -3.92 -6.16 3.45
C GLY A 212 -4.84 -7.25 2.95
N SER A 213 -4.32 -8.15 2.13
CA SER A 213 -5.11 -9.24 1.57
C SER A 213 -5.63 -10.24 2.61
N ARG A 214 -5.03 -10.30 3.80
CA ARG A 214 -5.46 -11.24 4.87
C ARG A 214 -6.87 -10.98 5.35
N ILE A 215 -7.43 -9.78 5.13
CA ILE A 215 -8.81 -9.46 5.49
C ILE A 215 -9.79 -10.37 4.73
N ALA A 216 -9.57 -10.57 3.42
CA ALA A 216 -10.45 -11.38 2.58
C ALA A 216 -9.89 -12.77 2.24
N LEU A 217 -8.60 -13.03 2.47
CA LEU A 217 -7.94 -14.25 2.04
C LEU A 217 -8.48 -15.49 2.77
N GLN A 218 -8.96 -16.46 2.00
CA GLN A 218 -9.48 -17.74 2.47
C GLN A 218 -9.02 -18.90 1.57
N THR A 219 -9.23 -20.12 2.05
CA THR A 219 -9.12 -21.35 1.27
C THR A 219 -10.52 -21.89 1.03
N ASP A 220 -10.89 -22.09 -0.24
CA ASP A 220 -12.18 -22.69 -0.58
C ASP A 220 -12.25 -24.13 -0.08
N ALA A 221 -13.30 -24.46 0.68
CA ALA A 221 -13.42 -25.75 1.34
C ALA A 221 -13.65 -26.91 0.36
N LYS A 222 -14.18 -26.65 -0.83
CA LYS A 222 -14.51 -27.68 -1.82
C LYS A 222 -13.31 -28.01 -2.71
N THR A 223 -12.59 -26.98 -3.14
CA THR A 223 -11.52 -27.09 -4.15
C THR A 223 -10.12 -27.02 -3.53
N GLY A 224 -9.99 -26.53 -2.31
CA GLY A 224 -8.69 -26.23 -1.69
C GLY A 224 -7.97 -25.03 -2.30
N ALA A 225 -8.59 -24.32 -3.26
CA ALA A 225 -8.00 -23.16 -3.90
C ALA A 225 -7.89 -21.98 -2.93
N ARG A 226 -6.84 -21.16 -3.09
CA ARG A 226 -6.70 -19.90 -2.35
C ARG A 226 -7.35 -18.76 -3.14
N GLY A 227 -8.11 -17.93 -2.44
CA GLY A 227 -8.90 -16.86 -3.02
C GLY A 227 -9.28 -15.81 -2.00
N TYR A 228 -9.95 -14.77 -2.45
CA TYR A 228 -10.57 -13.77 -1.61
C TYR A 228 -12.05 -14.11 -1.45
N ARG A 229 -12.58 -14.01 -0.24
CA ARG A 229 -14.02 -14.06 0.00
C ARG A 229 -14.53 -12.67 0.33
N PHE A 230 -15.52 -12.22 -0.43
CA PHE A 230 -16.16 -10.93 -0.21
C PHE A 230 -17.65 -10.99 -0.60
N GLU A 231 -18.53 -10.54 0.30
CA GLU A 231 -20.00 -10.57 0.14
C GLU A 231 -20.56 -11.95 -0.26
N GLY A 232 -19.99 -13.02 0.31
CA GLY A 232 -20.38 -14.41 0.05
C GLY A 232 -19.71 -15.04 -1.18
N ASP A 233 -19.19 -14.23 -2.11
CA ASP A 233 -18.52 -14.70 -3.31
C ASP A 233 -17.05 -15.08 -3.04
N PHE A 234 -16.55 -16.07 -3.78
CA PHE A 234 -15.14 -16.49 -3.74
C PHE A 234 -14.44 -16.16 -5.05
N TYR A 235 -13.31 -15.44 -4.96
CA TYR A 235 -12.53 -14.92 -6.07
C TYR A 235 -11.14 -15.58 -6.06
N PRO A 236 -10.86 -16.57 -6.95
CA PRO A 236 -9.55 -17.22 -6.99
C PRO A 236 -8.44 -16.23 -7.34
N ILE A 237 -7.33 -16.24 -6.58
CA ILE A 237 -6.24 -15.23 -6.69
C ILE A 237 -5.72 -15.09 -8.13
N HIS A 238 -5.59 -16.21 -8.85
CA HIS A 238 -5.01 -16.23 -10.19
C HIS A 238 -6.02 -15.94 -11.31
N ALA A 239 -7.32 -16.06 -11.05
CA ALA A 239 -8.37 -15.84 -12.04
C ALA A 239 -8.92 -14.41 -11.98
N GLU A 240 -9.05 -13.84 -10.78
CA GLU A 240 -9.74 -12.58 -10.53
C GLU A 240 -8.83 -11.62 -9.72
N PRO A 241 -7.82 -10.99 -10.37
CA PRO A 241 -6.90 -10.08 -9.68
C PRO A 241 -7.58 -8.80 -9.18
N ASP A 242 -8.76 -8.48 -9.70
CA ASP A 242 -9.52 -7.27 -9.40
C ASP A 242 -9.75 -7.09 -7.89
N VAL A 243 -10.06 -8.17 -7.15
CA VAL A 243 -10.26 -8.08 -5.70
C VAL A 243 -8.95 -7.79 -4.95
N GLY A 244 -7.82 -8.32 -5.44
CA GLY A 244 -6.51 -7.99 -4.89
C GLY A 244 -6.15 -6.51 -5.09
N LEU A 245 -6.46 -5.96 -6.26
CA LEU A 245 -6.27 -4.53 -6.56
C LEU A 245 -7.26 -3.64 -5.79
N ALA A 246 -8.47 -4.12 -5.51
CA ALA A 246 -9.41 -3.41 -4.66
C ALA A 246 -8.90 -3.32 -3.21
N LEU A 247 -8.36 -4.41 -2.66
CA LEU A 247 -7.71 -4.42 -1.34
C LEU A 247 -6.48 -3.50 -1.28
N TYR A 248 -5.79 -3.29 -2.41
CA TYR A 248 -4.67 -2.36 -2.51
C TYR A 248 -5.09 -0.88 -2.42
N ILE A 249 -6.21 -0.50 -3.04
CA ILE A 249 -6.78 0.86 -2.98
C ILE A 249 -7.62 1.09 -1.72
N LEU A 250 -8.09 0.03 -1.07
CA LEU A 250 -8.99 0.12 0.08
C LEU A 250 -8.57 1.11 1.19
N PRO A 251 -7.29 1.20 1.62
CA PRO A 251 -6.86 2.21 2.58
C PRO A 251 -7.16 3.66 2.15
N CYS A 252 -7.12 3.94 0.84
CA CYS A 252 -7.43 5.26 0.28
C CYS A 252 -8.91 5.61 0.46
N SER A 253 -9.81 4.63 0.25
CA SER A 253 -11.24 4.77 0.50
C SER A 253 -11.58 4.95 2.00
N LEU A 254 -10.62 4.68 2.88
CA LEU A 254 -10.71 4.83 4.33
C LEU A 254 -9.96 6.08 4.85
N GLY A 255 -9.47 6.95 3.96
CA GLY A 255 -8.90 8.25 4.33
C GLY A 255 -7.37 8.34 4.34
N LEU A 256 -6.65 7.29 3.95
CA LEU A 256 -5.21 7.41 3.71
C LEU A 256 -4.94 8.29 2.49
N ASP A 257 -3.96 9.20 2.56
CA ASP A 257 -3.52 9.93 1.38
C ASP A 257 -2.76 8.98 0.44
N CYS A 258 -3.43 8.58 -0.62
CA CYS A 258 -2.90 7.72 -1.67
C CYS A 258 -2.45 8.47 -2.94
N GLY A 259 -2.27 9.78 -2.84
CA GLY A 259 -1.81 10.64 -3.94
C GLY A 259 -0.28 10.75 -4.01
N ASN A 260 0.21 11.92 -4.42
CA ASN A 260 1.62 12.20 -4.64
C ASN A 260 2.47 12.14 -3.35
N THR A 261 1.85 12.15 -2.18
CA THR A 261 2.55 12.04 -0.89
C THR A 261 2.48 10.62 -0.30
N ASP A 262 1.82 9.68 -0.98
CA ASP A 262 1.76 8.29 -0.53
C ASP A 262 3.15 7.67 -0.51
N TRP A 263 3.48 7.04 0.61
CA TRP A 263 4.77 6.42 0.80
C TRP A 263 5.04 5.31 -0.22
N GLU A 264 4.02 4.51 -0.55
CA GLU A 264 4.19 3.38 -1.45
C GLU A 264 4.37 3.82 -2.90
N VAL A 265 3.55 4.79 -3.37
CA VAL A 265 3.72 5.43 -4.68
C VAL A 265 5.13 6.00 -4.82
N ALA A 266 5.60 6.77 -3.83
CA ALA A 266 6.93 7.36 -3.85
C ALA A 266 8.04 6.32 -3.86
N VAL A 267 7.94 5.26 -3.04
CA VAL A 267 8.95 4.19 -3.00
C VAL A 267 9.01 3.41 -4.32
N ARG A 268 7.86 3.13 -4.95
CA ARG A 268 7.82 2.46 -6.26
C ARG A 268 8.47 3.30 -7.35
N CYS A 269 8.22 4.61 -7.34
CA CYS A 269 8.86 5.54 -8.27
C CYS A 269 10.37 5.64 -7.98
N ALA A 270 10.78 5.88 -6.74
CA ALA A 270 12.20 5.96 -6.36
C ALA A 270 12.98 4.66 -6.65
N ASN A 271 12.31 3.50 -6.66
CA ASN A 271 12.90 2.22 -7.06
C ASN A 271 12.87 1.95 -8.57
N GLY A 272 12.40 2.90 -9.38
CA GLY A 272 12.39 2.83 -10.84
C GLY A 272 11.40 1.79 -11.39
N ALA A 273 10.44 1.35 -10.58
CA ALA A 273 9.42 0.40 -11.01
C ALA A 273 8.34 1.08 -11.84
N GLU A 274 7.65 2.05 -11.25
CA GLU A 274 6.60 2.84 -11.88
C GLU A 274 6.45 4.16 -11.14
N CYS A 275 6.44 5.26 -11.89
CA CYS A 275 6.13 6.60 -11.36
C CYS A 275 4.71 6.96 -11.73
N ALA A 276 3.88 7.13 -10.71
CA ALA A 276 2.47 7.48 -10.83
C ALA A 276 2.16 8.57 -9.79
N SER A 277 1.05 9.28 -9.98
CA SER A 277 0.57 10.32 -9.07
C SER A 277 -0.28 9.79 -7.92
N SER A 278 -0.72 8.54 -8.00
CA SER A 278 -1.57 7.91 -7.00
C SER A 278 -1.59 6.38 -7.11
N ARG A 279 -2.09 5.70 -6.07
CA ARG A 279 -2.38 4.25 -6.15
C ARG A 279 -3.45 3.92 -7.19
N GLN A 280 -4.39 4.83 -7.43
CA GLN A 280 -5.43 4.69 -8.43
C GLN A 280 -4.85 4.68 -9.85
N GLU A 281 -3.89 5.58 -10.13
CA GLU A 281 -3.20 5.60 -11.42
C GLU A 281 -2.40 4.33 -11.66
N ILE A 282 -1.70 3.82 -10.64
CA ILE A 282 -1.03 2.51 -10.69
C ILE A 282 -2.00 1.41 -11.12
N VAL A 283 -3.17 1.33 -10.47
CA VAL A 283 -4.18 0.32 -10.80
C VAL A 283 -4.76 0.52 -12.20
N ALA A 284 -5.00 1.77 -12.61
CA ALA A 284 -5.47 2.09 -13.96
C ALA A 284 -4.46 1.63 -15.02
N ASN A 285 -3.16 1.85 -14.80
CA ASN A 285 -2.10 1.39 -15.70
C ASN A 285 -2.06 -0.14 -15.79
N MET A 286 -2.15 -0.84 -14.64
CA MET A 286 -2.19 -2.30 -14.58
C MET A 286 -3.41 -2.92 -15.31
N LEU A 287 -4.51 -2.19 -15.39
CA LEU A 287 -5.77 -2.64 -15.99
C LEU A 287 -6.05 -2.03 -17.37
N SER A 288 -5.09 -1.31 -17.95
CA SER A 288 -5.24 -0.59 -19.23
C SER A 288 -5.68 -1.48 -20.39
N ASN A 289 -5.37 -2.78 -20.35
CA ASN A 289 -5.76 -3.77 -21.35
C ASN A 289 -7.02 -4.58 -21.00
N ARG A 290 -7.74 -4.21 -19.92
CA ARG A 290 -8.94 -4.91 -19.43
C ARG A 290 -10.11 -3.91 -19.29
N PRO A 291 -10.88 -3.67 -20.37
CA PRO A 291 -12.01 -2.74 -20.34
C PRO A 291 -12.98 -3.04 -19.19
N GLY A 292 -13.39 -2.00 -18.46
CA GLY A 292 -14.30 -2.10 -17.32
C GLY A 292 -13.69 -2.63 -16.01
N SER A 293 -12.50 -3.25 -16.03
CA SER A 293 -11.90 -3.79 -14.79
C SER A 293 -11.54 -2.69 -13.79
N TYR A 294 -11.07 -1.53 -14.24
CA TYR A 294 -10.79 -0.40 -13.34
C TYR A 294 -12.02 0.03 -12.53
N GLN A 295 -13.17 0.22 -13.20
CA GLN A 295 -14.41 0.59 -12.51
C GLN A 295 -14.84 -0.50 -11.53
N LYS A 296 -14.77 -1.77 -11.95
CA LYS A 296 -15.06 -2.92 -11.06
C LYS A 296 -14.17 -2.90 -9.81
N VAL A 297 -12.88 -2.63 -9.94
CA VAL A 297 -11.96 -2.51 -8.80
C VAL A 297 -12.36 -1.39 -7.85
N MET A 298 -12.67 -0.21 -8.39
CA MET A 298 -13.12 0.93 -7.58
C MET A 298 -14.42 0.63 -6.84
N ASP A 299 -15.39 -0.01 -7.52
CA ASP A 299 -16.67 -0.39 -6.94
C ASP A 299 -16.52 -1.44 -5.82
N ILE A 300 -15.64 -2.43 -6.00
CA ILE A 300 -15.30 -3.41 -4.96
C ILE A 300 -14.66 -2.70 -3.76
N SER A 301 -13.68 -1.81 -3.99
CA SER A 301 -13.00 -1.05 -2.93
C SER A 301 -13.98 -0.23 -2.10
N LEU A 302 -14.92 0.46 -2.75
CA LEU A 302 -15.96 1.24 -2.07
C LEU A 302 -16.95 0.36 -1.28
N ARG A 303 -17.31 -0.82 -1.79
CA ARG A 303 -18.13 -1.78 -1.03
C ARG A 303 -17.37 -2.31 0.19
N MET A 304 -16.10 -2.65 0.04
CA MET A 304 -15.24 -3.07 1.17
C MET A 304 -15.11 -1.97 2.22
N ALA A 305 -14.90 -0.73 1.79
CA ALA A 305 -14.82 0.42 2.69
C ALA A 305 -16.12 0.63 3.48
N ARG A 306 -17.28 0.53 2.81
CA ARG A 306 -18.59 0.58 3.47
C ARG A 306 -18.78 -0.58 4.45
N ALA A 307 -18.40 -1.80 4.08
CA ALA A 307 -18.48 -2.94 4.99
C ALA A 307 -17.62 -2.75 6.24
N ILE A 308 -16.41 -2.18 6.10
CA ILE A 308 -15.55 -1.79 7.22
C ILE A 308 -16.20 -0.73 8.09
N GLN A 309 -16.66 0.37 7.49
CA GLN A 309 -17.33 1.46 8.20
C GLN A 309 -18.61 0.98 8.90
N GLN A 310 -19.29 -0.04 8.41
CA GLN A 310 -20.49 -0.59 9.03
C GLN A 310 -20.20 -1.71 10.04
N GLY A 311 -18.95 -2.10 10.23
CA GLY A 311 -18.60 -3.26 11.06
C GLY A 311 -19.14 -4.59 10.52
N ASN A 312 -19.41 -4.68 9.21
CA ASN A 312 -20.01 -5.86 8.58
C ASN A 312 -18.96 -6.97 8.36
N ILE A 313 -18.65 -7.70 9.43
CA ILE A 313 -17.70 -8.83 9.42
C ILE A 313 -18.14 -9.91 8.41
N ALA A 314 -19.44 -10.16 8.30
CA ALA A 314 -20.00 -11.19 7.42
C ALA A 314 -19.65 -10.96 5.94
N ALA A 315 -19.38 -9.71 5.53
CA ALA A 315 -18.91 -9.41 4.19
C ALA A 315 -17.53 -10.02 3.87
N PHE A 316 -16.73 -10.42 4.87
CA PHE A 316 -15.37 -10.97 4.68
C PHE A 316 -15.25 -12.45 5.09
N GLN A 317 -16.37 -13.09 5.43
CA GLN A 317 -16.46 -14.47 5.92
C GLN A 317 -16.98 -15.45 4.89
#